data_AF-A0A1J3JN81-F1
#
_entry.id   AF-A0A1J3JN81-F1
#
_cell.length_a   1.000
_cell.length_b   1.000
_cell.length_c   1.000
_cell.angle_alpha   90.00
_cell.angle_beta   90.00
_cell.angle_gamma   90.00
#
_symmetry.space_group_name_H-M   'P 1'
#
loop_
_entity.id
_entity.type
_entity.pdbx_description
1 polymer ?
#
loop_
_entity_poly.entity_id
_entity_poly.type
_entity_poly.pdbx_seq_one_letter_code
_entity_poly.pdbx_strand_id
1 'polypeptide(L)'
;MSPFKAVYGRDPPTLLRFETGSTSNADLETRLVERDETLSLLREHILHAQTVMKQKADGHRREIEFGVGDRVWLKLRPYRQQSLARRCNEKLSARFYGPFEVEARVGPVTYRLKLPAEAKIHPTFHVSQLKPVVGSSLDSSPLPEQLTHDMVLEATPEKILAERVNPSSGQAEVLVQWKDTPAYDNSWEWKSAMLKKFPAFALEDKVNFATG
;
A
#
# COMPACT_ATOMS: atom_id res chain seq x y z
N MET A 1 -8.48 7.18 28.46
CA MET A 1 -7.11 6.93 28.96
C MET A 1 -6.16 7.84 28.19
N SER A 2 -5.35 8.67 28.84
CA SER A 2 -4.39 9.55 28.14
C SER A 2 -3.13 8.76 27.71
N PRO A 3 -2.41 9.19 26.66
CA PRO A 3 -1.15 8.55 26.27
C PRO A 3 -0.13 8.50 27.42
N PHE A 4 -0.07 9.55 28.25
CA PHE A 4 0.78 9.58 29.43
C PHE A 4 0.44 8.45 30.42
N LYS A 5 -0.85 8.26 30.75
CA LYS A 5 -1.28 7.21 31.67
C LYS A 5 -0.99 5.81 31.13
N ALA A 6 -1.13 5.61 29.83
CA ALA A 6 -0.81 4.34 29.18
C ALA A 6 0.69 3.99 29.31
N VAL A 7 1.58 4.99 29.23
CA VAL A 7 3.04 4.79 29.33
C VAL A 7 3.52 4.66 30.78
N TYR A 8 3.00 5.49 31.68
CA TYR A 8 3.56 5.64 33.03
C TYR A 8 2.70 5.04 34.14
N GLY A 9 1.52 4.48 33.83
CA GLY A 9 0.63 3.87 34.82
C GLY A 9 0.01 4.84 35.84
N ARG A 10 0.28 6.14 35.72
CA ARG A 10 -0.23 7.20 36.59
C ARG A 10 -0.79 8.36 35.77
N ASP A 11 -1.73 9.09 36.35
CA ASP A 11 -2.27 10.28 35.69
C ASP A 11 -1.19 11.38 35.54
N PRO A 12 -1.23 12.17 34.45
CA PRO A 12 -0.28 13.26 34.26
C PRO A 12 -0.42 14.29 35.40
N PRO A 13 0.69 14.91 35.85
CA PRO A 13 0.64 15.98 36.82
C PRO A 13 -0.30 17.09 36.33
N THR A 14 -1.25 17.49 37.17
CA THR A 14 -2.19 18.55 36.82
C THR A 14 -1.46 19.89 36.86
N LEU A 15 -1.45 20.63 35.75
CA LEU A 15 -0.99 22.01 35.76
C LEU A 15 -2.05 22.86 36.45
N LEU A 16 -1.81 23.19 37.73
CA LEU A 16 -2.69 24.06 38.51
C LEU A 16 -2.64 25.49 37.96
N ARG A 17 -3.81 26.09 37.78
CA ARG A 17 -3.93 27.52 37.45
C ARG A 17 -3.43 28.31 38.66
N PHE A 18 -2.63 29.34 38.39
CA PHE A 18 -2.17 30.27 39.38
C PHE A 18 -3.36 31.05 39.97
N GLU A 19 -3.33 31.23 41.29
CA GLU A 19 -4.28 32.04 42.04
C GLU A 19 -3.59 33.36 42.44
N THR A 20 -4.16 34.49 42.01
CA THR A 20 -3.60 35.82 42.28
C THR A 20 -3.48 36.06 43.79
N GLY A 21 -2.32 36.54 44.23
CA GLY A 21 -2.00 36.73 45.66
C GLY A 21 -1.50 35.47 46.39
N SER A 22 -1.34 34.34 45.70
CA SER A 22 -0.77 33.11 46.30
C SER A 22 0.73 33.21 46.62
N THR A 23 1.44 34.22 46.11
CA THR A 23 2.88 34.40 46.31
C THR A 23 3.21 35.82 46.71
N SER A 24 4.12 36.01 47.67
CA SER A 24 4.59 37.34 48.09
C SER A 24 5.62 37.98 47.16
N ASN A 25 6.04 37.26 46.10
CA ASN A 25 7.05 37.70 45.16
C ASN A 25 6.39 38.18 43.85
N ALA A 26 6.45 39.48 43.59
CA ALA A 26 5.82 40.12 42.44
C ALA A 26 6.37 39.64 41.08
N ASP A 27 7.67 39.35 41.00
CA ASP A 27 8.31 38.84 39.76
C ASP A 27 7.87 37.39 39.46
N LEU A 28 7.56 36.63 40.51
CA LEU A 28 7.11 35.25 40.37
C LEU A 28 5.62 35.21 40.00
N GLU A 29 4.83 36.08 40.60
CA GLU A 29 3.40 36.26 40.30
C GLU A 29 3.17 36.64 38.83
N THR A 30 3.89 37.65 38.34
CA THR A 30 3.82 38.07 36.92
C THR A 30 4.14 36.92 35.95
N ARG A 31 5.23 36.18 36.18
CA ARG A 31 5.58 35.01 35.35
C ARG A 31 4.54 33.89 35.39
N LEU A 32 3.88 33.65 36.53
CA LEU A 32 2.87 32.61 36.65
C LEU A 32 1.57 32.98 35.93
N VAL A 33 1.19 34.26 35.95
CA VAL A 33 0.07 34.78 35.15
C VAL A 33 0.37 34.66 33.66
N GLU A 34 1.53 35.12 33.20
CA GLU A 34 1.96 35.01 31.80
C GLU A 34 2.01 33.55 31.33
N ARG A 35 2.47 32.62 32.19
CA ARG A 35 2.46 31.18 31.90
C ARG A 35 1.04 30.66 31.65
N ASP A 36 0.07 31.07 32.45
CA ASP A 36 -1.30 30.58 32.30
C ASP A 36 -2.02 31.17 31.08
N GLU A 37 -1.73 32.42 30.76
CA GLU A 37 -2.19 33.07 29.52
C GLU A 37 -1.61 32.36 28.30
N THR A 38 -0.30 32.13 28.27
CA THR A 38 0.37 31.42 27.16
C THR A 38 -0.12 29.99 27.01
N LEU A 39 -0.36 29.25 28.11
CA LEU A 39 -0.93 27.91 28.07
C LEU A 39 -2.36 27.90 27.52
N SER A 40 -3.16 28.92 27.84
CA SER A 40 -4.53 29.06 27.32
C SER A 40 -4.51 29.31 25.81
N LEU A 41 -3.67 30.24 25.35
CA LEU A 41 -3.47 30.54 23.93
C LEU A 41 -2.95 29.32 23.15
N LEU A 42 -2.00 28.57 23.73
CA LEU A 42 -1.49 27.32 23.13
C LEU A 42 -2.60 26.29 22.92
N ARG A 43 -3.49 26.11 23.91
CA ARG A 43 -4.62 25.17 23.78
C ARG A 43 -5.56 25.56 22.65
N GLU A 44 -5.88 26.86 22.53
CA GLU A 44 -6.72 27.37 21.46
C GLU A 44 -6.08 27.16 20.09
N HIS A 45 -4.79 27.47 19.95
CA HIS A 45 -4.05 27.28 18.70
C HIS A 45 -3.95 25.81 18.29
N ILE A 46 -3.73 24.90 19.24
CA ILE A 46 -3.73 23.45 18.97
C ILE A 46 -5.10 22.99 18.47
N LEU A 47 -6.18 23.45 19.11
CA LEU A 47 -7.55 23.08 18.70
C LEU A 47 -7.90 23.64 17.31
N HIS A 48 -7.48 24.87 17.03
CA HIS A 48 -7.63 25.48 15.71
C HIS A 48 -6.86 24.70 14.64
N ALA A 49 -5.58 24.39 14.90
CA ALA A 49 -4.75 23.61 13.98
C ALA A 49 -5.35 22.23 13.71
N GLN A 50 -5.82 21.52 14.74
CA GLN A 50 -6.51 20.23 14.58
C GLN A 50 -7.76 20.35 13.70
N THR A 51 -8.54 21.42 13.88
CA THR A 51 -9.74 21.67 13.07
C THR A 51 -9.39 21.89 11.61
N VAL A 52 -8.39 22.72 11.31
CA VAL A 52 -7.91 22.97 9.94
C VAL A 52 -7.35 21.69 9.31
N MET A 53 -6.55 20.91 10.05
CA MET A 53 -6.02 19.63 9.58
C MET A 53 -7.15 18.65 9.23
N LYS A 54 -8.19 18.58 10.08
CA LYS A 54 -9.37 17.74 9.82
C LYS A 54 -10.10 18.17 8.55
N GLN A 55 -10.44 19.47 8.43
CA GLN A 55 -11.13 19.99 7.25
C GLN A 55 -10.35 19.71 5.95
N LYS A 56 -9.03 19.91 5.96
CA LYS A 56 -8.17 19.66 4.79
C LYS A 56 -8.09 18.17 4.45
N ALA A 57 -8.01 17.30 5.45
CA ALA A 57 -7.97 15.85 5.26
C ALA A 57 -9.30 15.30 4.73
N ASP A 58 -10.42 15.78 5.27
CA ASP A 58 -11.75 15.29 4.92
C ASP A 58 -12.26 15.88 3.60
N GLY A 59 -11.80 17.06 3.17
CA GLY A 59 -12.23 17.70 1.91
C GLY A 59 -11.98 16.88 0.64
N HIS A 60 -11.06 15.90 0.67
CA HIS A 60 -10.79 15.00 -0.46
C HIS A 60 -11.40 13.61 -0.28
N ARG A 61 -11.99 13.32 0.88
CA ARG A 61 -12.64 12.04 1.17
C ARG A 61 -14.08 12.12 0.71
N ARG A 62 -14.55 11.05 0.07
CA ARG A 62 -15.95 10.88 -0.31
C ARG A 62 -16.51 9.72 0.48
N GLU A 63 -17.68 9.93 1.07
CA GLU A 63 -18.47 8.83 1.60
C GLU A 63 -19.01 8.04 0.40
N ILE A 64 -18.43 6.86 0.19
CA ILE A 64 -18.88 5.91 -0.81
C ILE A 64 -19.39 4.71 -0.04
N GLU A 65 -20.60 4.30 -0.34
CA GLU A 65 -21.20 3.09 0.21
C GLU A 65 -21.54 2.13 -0.91
N PHE A 66 -21.45 0.83 -0.63
CA PHE A 66 -21.79 -0.22 -1.58
C PHE A 66 -22.84 -1.15 -0.96
N GLY A 67 -23.82 -1.54 -1.76
CA GLY A 67 -24.77 -2.59 -1.44
C GLY A 67 -24.22 -3.99 -1.69
N VAL A 68 -24.86 -4.99 -1.12
CA VAL A 68 -24.64 -6.40 -1.51
C VAL A 68 -25.15 -6.58 -2.94
N GLY A 69 -24.36 -7.22 -3.80
CA GLY A 69 -24.64 -7.38 -5.23
C GLY A 69 -24.03 -6.29 -6.13
N ASP A 70 -23.52 -5.19 -5.55
CA ASP A 70 -22.86 -4.15 -6.35
C ASP A 70 -21.57 -4.67 -6.97
N ARG A 71 -21.29 -4.23 -8.20
CA ARG A 71 -20.04 -4.54 -8.89
C ARG A 71 -19.01 -3.44 -8.64
N VAL A 72 -17.84 -3.84 -8.14
CA VAL A 72 -16.75 -2.94 -7.77
C VAL A 72 -15.42 -3.38 -8.38
N TRP A 73 -14.63 -2.41 -8.78
CA TRP A 73 -13.23 -2.59 -9.13
C TRP A 73 -12.38 -2.63 -7.86
N LEU A 74 -11.53 -3.65 -7.74
CA LEU A 74 -10.60 -3.78 -6.62
C LEU A 74 -9.25 -3.17 -6.98
N LYS A 75 -8.80 -2.24 -6.16
CA LYS A 75 -7.50 -1.57 -6.28
C LYS A 75 -6.42 -2.40 -5.60
N LEU A 76 -5.48 -2.90 -6.39
CA LEU A 76 -4.31 -3.61 -5.88
C LEU A 76 -3.05 -2.76 -6.11
N ARG A 77 -2.04 -2.92 -5.25
CA ARG A 77 -0.73 -2.26 -5.42
C ARG A 77 0.41 -3.26 -5.25
N PRO A 78 0.69 -4.09 -6.27
CA PRO A 78 1.65 -5.19 -6.12
C PRO A 78 3.09 -4.75 -5.84
N TYR A 79 3.49 -3.57 -6.30
CA TYR A 79 4.86 -3.05 -6.24
C TYR A 79 5.37 -2.64 -4.84
N ARG A 80 4.56 -2.74 -3.77
CA ARG A 80 4.92 -2.25 -2.43
C ARG A 80 5.57 -3.28 -1.50
N GLN A 81 5.76 -4.53 -1.93
CA GLN A 81 6.45 -5.57 -1.17
C GLN A 81 7.50 -6.25 -2.06
N GLN A 82 8.78 -6.13 -1.69
CA GLN A 82 9.92 -6.49 -2.52
C GLN A 82 10.62 -7.75 -1.99
N SER A 83 10.66 -8.79 -2.81
CA SER A 83 11.89 -9.55 -3.05
C SER A 83 11.74 -10.30 -4.37
N LEU A 84 12.28 -9.66 -5.42
CA LEU A 84 12.56 -10.16 -6.77
C LEU A 84 11.48 -10.00 -7.88
N ALA A 85 12.01 -9.69 -9.08
CA ALA A 85 11.35 -9.27 -10.33
C ALA A 85 10.68 -7.88 -10.23
N ARG A 86 11.49 -6.83 -10.36
CA ARG A 86 10.99 -5.50 -10.72
C ARG A 86 10.49 -5.61 -12.15
N ARG A 87 9.17 -5.52 -12.40
CA ARG A 87 8.75 -5.24 -13.79
C ARG A 87 9.39 -3.92 -14.22
N CYS A 88 9.86 -3.81 -15.46
CA CYS A 88 10.37 -2.54 -15.99
C CYS A 88 9.35 -1.40 -15.82
N ASN A 89 8.04 -1.71 -15.86
CA ASN A 89 6.97 -0.72 -15.78
C ASN A 89 5.84 -1.08 -14.78
N GLU A 90 6.16 -1.43 -13.53
CA GLU A 90 5.13 -1.61 -12.48
C GLU A 90 4.19 -0.39 -12.35
N LYS A 91 4.71 0.81 -12.60
CA LYS A 91 3.96 2.07 -12.60
C LYS A 91 2.89 2.15 -13.70
N LEU A 92 3.03 1.39 -14.79
CA LEU A 92 2.10 1.34 -15.93
C LEU A 92 1.15 0.13 -15.88
N SER A 93 1.31 -0.76 -14.89
CA SER A 93 0.41 -1.90 -14.73
C SER A 93 -1.00 -1.47 -14.32
N ALA A 94 -1.99 -2.30 -14.65
CA ALA A 94 -3.37 -2.09 -14.24
C ALA A 94 -3.46 -1.97 -12.70
N ARG A 95 -4.07 -0.89 -12.22
CA ARG A 95 -4.21 -0.61 -10.78
C ARG A 95 -5.49 -1.20 -10.19
N PHE A 96 -6.48 -1.42 -11.05
CA PHE A 96 -7.82 -1.86 -10.70
C PHE A 96 -8.10 -3.16 -11.45
N TYR A 97 -8.62 -4.15 -10.73
CA TYR A 97 -8.86 -5.51 -11.21
C TYR A 97 -10.30 -5.90 -10.99
N GLY A 98 -10.83 -6.67 -11.94
CA GLY A 98 -12.17 -7.21 -11.95
C GLY A 98 -13.29 -6.17 -11.89
N PRO A 99 -14.48 -6.54 -12.32
CA PRO A 99 -15.68 -6.16 -11.59
C PRO A 99 -16.05 -7.33 -10.67
N PHE A 100 -15.69 -7.24 -9.39
CA PHE A 100 -16.09 -8.20 -8.35
C PHE A 100 -17.41 -7.79 -7.72
N GLU A 101 -18.20 -8.78 -7.36
CA GLU A 101 -19.47 -8.57 -6.66
C GLU A 101 -19.23 -8.42 -5.15
N VAL A 102 -19.90 -7.46 -4.53
CA VAL A 102 -19.91 -7.32 -3.07
C VAL A 102 -20.79 -8.41 -2.48
N GLU A 103 -20.18 -9.36 -1.78
CA GLU A 103 -20.86 -10.48 -1.12
C GLU A 103 -21.52 -10.04 0.19
N ALA A 104 -20.81 -9.24 0.99
CA ALA A 104 -21.31 -8.79 2.29
C ALA A 104 -20.65 -7.49 2.75
N ARG A 105 -21.39 -6.67 3.51
CA ARG A 105 -20.84 -5.53 4.25
C ARG A 105 -20.44 -6.01 5.66
N VAL A 106 -19.14 -6.18 5.90
CA VAL A 106 -18.61 -6.69 7.18
C VAL A 106 -18.55 -5.59 8.24
N GLY A 107 -18.39 -4.34 7.81
CA GLY A 107 -18.38 -3.16 8.68
C GLY A 107 -18.73 -1.89 7.92
N PRO A 108 -18.75 -0.73 8.59
CA PRO A 108 -19.14 0.54 7.96
C PRO A 108 -18.27 0.88 6.74
N VAL A 109 -16.99 0.51 6.80
CA VAL A 109 -15.99 0.83 5.77
C VAL A 109 -15.33 -0.43 5.18
N THR A 110 -15.84 -1.62 5.52
CA THR A 110 -15.19 -2.89 5.18
C THR A 110 -16.18 -3.82 4.49
N TYR A 111 -15.82 -4.29 3.30
CA TYR A 111 -16.66 -5.09 2.42
C TYR A 111 -15.96 -6.39 2.06
N ARG A 112 -16.74 -7.48 1.99
CA ARG A 112 -16.31 -8.77 1.49
C ARG A 112 -16.72 -8.89 0.02
N LEU A 113 -15.77 -9.24 -0.83
CA LEU A 113 -15.97 -9.44 -2.26
C LEU A 113 -16.01 -10.92 -2.60
N LYS A 114 -16.82 -11.26 -3.60
CA LYS A 114 -16.85 -12.57 -4.23
C LYS A 114 -15.66 -12.70 -5.18
N LEU A 115 -14.54 -13.18 -4.65
CA LEU A 115 -13.34 -13.45 -5.43
C LEU A 115 -13.39 -14.87 -6.04
N PRO A 116 -12.69 -15.10 -7.17
CA PRO A 116 -12.47 -16.45 -7.70
C PRO A 116 -11.81 -17.37 -6.68
N ALA A 117 -12.08 -18.68 -6.76
CA ALA A 117 -11.52 -19.66 -5.82
C ALA A 117 -9.98 -19.75 -5.89
N GLU A 118 -9.42 -19.37 -7.04
CA GLU A 118 -7.99 -19.34 -7.31
C GLU A 118 -7.29 -18.13 -6.65
N ALA A 119 -8.05 -17.16 -6.15
CA ALA A 119 -7.51 -15.95 -5.56
C ALA A 119 -6.83 -16.24 -4.20
N LYS A 120 -5.53 -15.98 -4.11
CA LYS A 120 -4.73 -16.16 -2.88
C LYS A 120 -4.87 -15.00 -1.88
N ILE A 121 -5.64 -13.96 -2.20
CA ILE A 121 -5.83 -12.77 -1.37
C ILE A 121 -7.08 -12.89 -0.50
N HIS A 122 -7.05 -12.29 0.70
CA HIS A 122 -8.22 -12.25 1.57
C HIS A 122 -9.37 -11.47 0.91
N PRO A 123 -10.63 -11.95 0.97
CA PRO A 123 -11.76 -11.35 0.25
C PRO A 123 -12.29 -10.06 0.89
N THR A 124 -11.72 -9.61 2.01
CA THR A 124 -12.24 -8.49 2.80
C THR A 124 -11.38 -7.25 2.61
N PHE A 125 -11.99 -6.16 2.12
CA PHE A 125 -11.29 -4.93 1.74
C PHE A 125 -11.94 -3.69 2.34
N HIS A 126 -11.12 -2.68 2.60
CA HIS A 126 -11.57 -1.35 3.00
C HIS A 126 -12.12 -0.57 1.79
N VAL A 127 -13.14 0.26 1.98
CA VAL A 127 -13.85 1.01 0.93
C VAL A 127 -12.92 1.84 0.03
N SER A 128 -11.81 2.32 0.57
CA SER A 128 -10.81 3.12 -0.15
C SER A 128 -10.05 2.35 -1.23
N GLN A 129 -10.14 1.01 -1.21
CA GLN A 129 -9.60 0.13 -2.26
C GLN A 129 -10.67 -0.26 -3.29
N LEU A 130 -11.91 0.17 -3.13
CA LEU A 130 -13.00 -0.17 -4.02
C LEU A 130 -13.39 1.04 -4.87
N LYS A 131 -13.83 0.78 -6.10
CA LYS A 131 -14.38 1.80 -6.99
C LYS A 131 -15.63 1.26 -7.68
N PRO A 132 -16.75 2.00 -7.73
CA PRO A 132 -17.95 1.54 -8.43
C PRO A 132 -17.64 1.29 -9.91
N VAL A 133 -18.22 0.23 -10.45
CA VAL A 133 -18.21 -0.05 -11.89
C VAL A 133 -19.27 0.83 -12.56
N VAL A 134 -18.88 1.57 -13.60
CA VAL A 134 -19.80 2.43 -14.38
C VAL A 134 -19.73 2.00 -15.84
N GLY A 135 -20.85 1.52 -16.40
CA GLY A 135 -20.95 1.04 -17.78
C GLY A 135 -21.21 -0.47 -17.92
N SER A 136 -21.79 -0.87 -19.06
CA SER A 136 -22.29 -2.25 -19.31
C SER A 136 -21.29 -3.17 -20.02
N SER A 137 -20.22 -2.63 -20.63
CA SER A 137 -19.19 -3.41 -21.33
C SER A 137 -18.09 -3.79 -20.34
N LEU A 138 -18.14 -5.01 -19.82
CA LEU A 138 -17.22 -5.49 -18.81
C LEU A 138 -16.30 -6.56 -19.38
N ASP A 139 -15.20 -6.13 -19.98
CA ASP A 139 -14.04 -6.99 -20.13
C ASP A 139 -13.47 -7.20 -18.73
N SER A 140 -13.73 -8.38 -18.17
CA SER A 140 -13.16 -8.76 -16.88
C SER A 140 -11.65 -8.89 -17.05
N SER A 141 -10.88 -7.99 -16.44
CA SER A 141 -9.47 -8.27 -16.20
C SER A 141 -9.40 -9.19 -14.97
N PRO A 142 -9.10 -10.49 -15.14
CA PRO A 142 -9.02 -11.42 -14.02
C PRO A 142 -7.88 -11.01 -13.09
N LEU A 143 -7.92 -11.52 -11.85
CA LEU A 143 -6.74 -11.41 -10.98
C LEU A 143 -5.59 -12.16 -11.66
N PRO A 144 -4.38 -11.59 -11.70
CA PRO A 144 -3.21 -12.31 -12.18
C PRO A 144 -3.00 -13.57 -11.33
N GLU A 145 -2.84 -14.73 -11.94
CA GLU A 145 -2.57 -16.00 -11.23
C GLU A 145 -1.28 -15.93 -10.39
N GLN A 146 -0.39 -15.02 -10.77
CA GLN A 146 0.86 -14.69 -10.12
C GLN A 146 0.67 -13.88 -8.82
N LEU A 147 -0.55 -13.46 -8.47
CA LEU A 147 -0.80 -12.66 -7.28
C LEU A 147 -0.77 -13.53 -6.01
N THR A 148 0.18 -13.28 -5.13
CA THR A 148 0.29 -13.95 -3.82
C THR A 148 -0.61 -13.33 -2.76
N HIS A 149 -0.70 -13.98 -1.59
CA HIS A 149 -1.43 -13.49 -0.41
C HIS A 149 -0.95 -12.12 0.08
N ASP A 150 0.35 -11.83 -0.07
CA ASP A 150 0.98 -10.54 0.22
C ASP A 150 0.79 -9.52 -0.91
N MET A 151 -0.11 -9.78 -1.85
CA MET A 151 -0.32 -8.98 -3.05
C MET A 151 0.91 -8.79 -3.94
N VAL A 152 1.93 -9.65 -3.83
CA VAL A 152 3.11 -9.61 -4.70
C VAL A 152 2.78 -10.35 -5.99
N LEU A 153 3.15 -9.77 -7.13
CA LEU A 153 2.99 -10.43 -8.42
C LEU A 153 4.26 -11.24 -8.73
N GLU A 154 4.22 -12.53 -8.44
CA GLU A 154 5.31 -13.46 -8.69
C GLU A 154 5.35 -13.88 -10.17
N ALA A 155 6.02 -13.09 -10.99
CA ALA A 155 6.24 -13.45 -12.38
C ALA A 155 7.17 -14.68 -12.46
N THR A 156 6.68 -15.78 -13.03
CA THR A 156 7.49 -16.96 -13.36
C THR A 156 7.94 -16.89 -14.81
N PRO A 157 9.22 -17.15 -15.11
CA PRO A 157 9.69 -17.18 -16.48
C PRO A 157 9.08 -18.37 -17.24
N GLU A 158 8.68 -18.13 -18.49
CA GLU A 158 8.20 -19.17 -19.40
C GLU A 158 9.28 -19.54 -20.42
N LYS A 159 9.85 -18.52 -21.09
CA LYS A 159 10.85 -18.73 -22.14
C LYS A 159 11.85 -17.59 -22.20
N ILE A 160 13.06 -17.87 -22.67
CA ILE A 160 14.04 -16.85 -23.06
C ILE A 160 13.96 -16.63 -24.56
N LEU A 161 13.77 -15.38 -24.96
CA LEU A 161 13.60 -15.00 -26.36
C LEU A 161 14.89 -14.50 -27.00
N ALA A 162 15.77 -13.87 -26.23
CA ALA A 162 17.03 -13.31 -26.72
C ALA A 162 18.04 -13.12 -25.58
N GLU A 163 19.31 -13.04 -25.94
CA GLU A 163 20.41 -12.66 -25.04
C GLU A 163 21.16 -11.46 -25.65
N ARG A 164 21.55 -10.50 -24.81
CA ARG A 164 22.36 -9.35 -25.21
C ARG A 164 23.38 -9.02 -24.15
N VAL A 165 24.46 -8.35 -24.54
CA VAL A 165 25.37 -7.70 -23.60
C VAL A 165 25.01 -6.22 -23.55
N ASN A 166 24.68 -5.71 -22.38
CA ASN A 166 24.35 -4.31 -22.22
C ASN A 166 25.62 -3.45 -22.46
N PRO A 167 25.63 -2.56 -23.46
CA PRO A 167 26.82 -1.79 -23.81
C PRO A 167 27.25 -0.79 -22.73
N SER A 168 26.34 -0.42 -21.81
CA SER A 168 26.62 0.52 -20.73
C SER A 168 27.23 -0.13 -19.48
N SER A 169 26.79 -1.35 -19.14
CA SER A 169 27.23 -2.06 -17.94
C SER A 169 28.19 -3.22 -18.22
N GLY A 170 28.30 -3.66 -19.48
CA GLY A 170 29.05 -4.84 -19.89
C GLY A 170 28.43 -6.17 -19.42
N GLN A 171 27.24 -6.14 -18.81
CA GLN A 171 26.60 -7.33 -18.24
C GLN A 171 25.68 -8.02 -19.23
N ALA A 172 25.60 -9.36 -19.15
CA ALA A 172 24.69 -10.17 -19.94
C ALA A 172 23.25 -10.03 -19.42
N GLU A 173 22.34 -9.71 -20.34
CA GLU A 173 20.90 -9.59 -20.14
C GLU A 173 20.18 -10.62 -21.02
N VAL A 174 19.13 -11.23 -20.47
CA VAL A 174 18.24 -12.16 -21.18
C VAL A 174 16.84 -11.55 -21.29
N LEU A 175 16.23 -11.64 -22.47
CA LEU A 175 14.86 -11.23 -22.70
C LEU A 175 13.94 -12.38 -22.27
N VAL A 176 13.20 -12.16 -21.18
CA VAL A 176 12.33 -13.16 -20.57
C VAL A 176 10.89 -12.92 -21.03
N GLN A 177 10.27 -13.98 -21.56
CA GLN A 177 8.83 -14.12 -21.68
C GLN A 177 8.29 -14.65 -20.35
N TRP A 178 7.36 -13.91 -19.76
CA TRP A 178 6.75 -14.29 -18.48
C TRP A 178 5.49 -15.10 -18.71
N LYS A 179 5.31 -16.14 -17.91
CA LYS A 179 4.17 -17.06 -18.02
C LYS A 179 2.84 -16.30 -17.84
N ASP A 180 1.87 -16.61 -18.69
CA ASP A 180 0.52 -16.03 -18.67
C ASP A 180 0.51 -14.50 -18.81
N THR A 181 1.52 -13.95 -19.50
CA THR A 181 1.59 -12.52 -19.85
C THR A 181 1.70 -12.33 -21.37
N PRO A 182 1.13 -11.23 -21.90
CA PRO A 182 1.22 -10.90 -23.32
C PRO A 182 2.64 -10.49 -23.73
N ALA A 183 2.98 -10.66 -25.01
CA ALA A 183 4.34 -10.43 -25.52
C ALA A 183 4.91 -9.01 -25.30
N TYR A 184 4.05 -8.00 -25.07
CA TYR A 184 4.49 -6.65 -24.75
C TYR A 184 5.01 -6.50 -23.30
N ASP A 185 4.74 -7.47 -22.42
CA ASP A 185 5.23 -7.50 -21.04
C ASP A 185 6.61 -8.19 -20.91
N ASN A 186 7.19 -8.66 -22.03
CA ASN A 186 8.54 -9.23 -22.05
C ASN A 186 9.58 -8.20 -21.57
N SER A 187 10.49 -8.60 -20.67
CA SER A 187 11.50 -7.70 -20.09
C SER A 187 12.92 -8.26 -20.20
N TRP A 188 13.89 -7.34 -20.27
CA TRP A 188 15.32 -7.66 -20.20
C TRP A 188 15.74 -7.75 -18.73
N GLU A 189 16.19 -8.93 -18.31
CA GLU A 189 16.64 -9.22 -16.95
C GLU A 189 18.12 -9.61 -16.95
N TRP A 190 18.86 -9.29 -15.89
CA TRP A 190 20.26 -9.71 -15.78
C TRP A 190 20.38 -11.23 -15.65
N LYS A 191 21.22 -11.86 -16.49
CA LYS A 191 21.42 -13.32 -16.52
C LYS A 191 21.81 -13.87 -15.14
N SER A 192 22.68 -13.17 -14.42
CA SER A 192 23.13 -13.55 -13.06
C SER A 192 22.02 -13.50 -12.01
N ALA A 193 21.17 -12.47 -12.03
CA ALA A 193 20.03 -12.34 -11.14
C ALA A 193 18.98 -13.42 -11.42
N MET A 194 18.81 -13.75 -12.71
CA MET A 194 17.87 -14.76 -13.16
C MET A 194 18.26 -16.17 -12.70
N LEU A 195 19.54 -16.55 -12.85
CA LEU A 195 20.08 -17.83 -12.35
C LEU A 195 19.94 -17.97 -10.83
N LYS A 196 20.15 -16.86 -10.08
CA LYS A 196 20.05 -16.89 -8.62
C LYS A 196 18.61 -17.09 -8.14
N LYS A 197 17.64 -16.48 -8.84
CA LYS A 197 16.22 -16.54 -8.47
C LYS A 197 15.54 -17.82 -8.93
N PHE A 198 15.85 -18.25 -10.15
CA PHE A 198 15.24 -19.43 -10.76
C PHE A 198 16.35 -20.42 -11.15
N PRO A 199 17.02 -21.05 -10.16
CA PRO A 199 18.11 -21.99 -10.43
C PRO A 199 17.65 -23.23 -11.19
N ALA A 200 16.37 -23.59 -11.08
CA ALA A 200 15.75 -24.70 -11.79
C ALA A 200 15.28 -24.34 -13.21
N PHE A 201 15.23 -23.05 -13.57
CA PHE A 201 14.85 -22.62 -14.91
C PHE A 201 16.10 -22.59 -15.78
N ALA A 202 16.27 -23.62 -16.61
CA ALA A 202 17.40 -23.73 -17.52
C ALA A 202 17.37 -22.55 -18.51
N LEU A 203 18.34 -21.65 -18.38
CA LEU A 203 18.43 -20.47 -19.25
C LEU A 203 18.95 -20.80 -20.67
N GLU A 204 19.22 -22.06 -20.96
CA GLU A 204 19.76 -22.49 -22.25
C GLU A 204 19.13 -23.81 -22.69
N ASP A 205 18.74 -23.83 -23.96
CA ASP A 205 18.51 -25.01 -24.81
C ASP A 205 19.82 -25.75 -25.14
N LYS A 206 20.83 -25.64 -24.27
CA LYS A 206 22.06 -26.43 -24.35
C LYS A 206 22.06 -27.44 -23.22
N VAL A 207 21.44 -28.56 -23.52
CA VAL A 207 21.86 -29.84 -22.97
C VAL A 207 23.35 -29.94 -23.26
N ASN A 208 24.20 -29.68 -22.27
CA ASN A 208 25.60 -30.02 -22.33
C ASN A 208 25.66 -31.55 -22.37
N PHE A 209 25.59 -32.13 -23.56
CA PHE A 209 26.12 -33.46 -23.82
C PHE A 209 27.65 -33.36 -23.71
N ALA A 210 28.14 -33.39 -22.46
CA ALA A 210 29.52 -33.74 -22.21
C ALA A 210 29.65 -35.25 -22.44
N THR A 211 29.99 -35.62 -23.67
CA THR A 211 30.52 -36.93 -24.03
C THR A 211 31.83 -36.72 -24.77
N GLY A 212 32.91 -37.31 -24.25
CA GLY A 212 34.22 -37.42 -24.88
C GLY A 212 35.34 -36.89 -24.01
#